data_AF-A0A8B6GM37-F1
#
_entry.id   AF-A0A8B6GM37-F1
#
_cell.length_a   1.000
_cell.length_b   1.000
_cell.length_c   1.000
_cell.angle_alpha   90.00
_cell.angle_beta   90.00
_cell.angle_gamma   90.00
#
_symmetry.space_group_name_H-M   'P 1'
#
loop_
_entity.id
_entity.type
_entity.pdbx_description
1 polymer ?
#
loop_
_entity_poly.entity_id
_entity_poly.type
_entity_poly.pdbx_seq_one_letter_code
_entity_poly.pdbx_strand_id
1 'polypeptide(L)'
;MSRIYLLIVLIVVASQVFETYGSGGGSCYAAPNFWGPECSSSTSIFGTHGLRIRYSMTINGNAGTLVCCEGYSAGDGRFHSMGCGHDSFSWTLEWGNNIATPKIKCKGTPFGATVSWSH
;
A
#
# COMPACT_ATOMS: atom_id res chain seq x y z
N MET A 1 -51.86 -20.45 -26.87
CA MET A 1 -51.35 -19.10 -26.56
C MET A 1 -50.11 -19.25 -25.68
N SER A 2 -48.91 -19.26 -26.27
CA SER A 2 -47.65 -19.45 -25.56
C SER A 2 -47.03 -18.10 -25.22
N ARG A 3 -46.85 -17.79 -23.93
CA ARG A 3 -46.17 -16.58 -23.46
C ARG A 3 -44.69 -16.91 -23.25
N ILE A 4 -43.85 -16.41 -24.15
CA ILE A 4 -42.39 -16.42 -24.03
C ILE A 4 -42.03 -15.34 -23.02
N TYR A 5 -41.56 -15.72 -21.84
CA TYR A 5 -41.01 -14.80 -20.85
C TYR A 5 -39.55 -14.51 -21.23
N LEU A 6 -39.32 -13.30 -21.72
CA LEU A 6 -37.99 -12.75 -22.00
C LEU A 6 -37.27 -12.55 -20.67
N LEU A 7 -36.32 -13.43 -20.34
CA LEU A 7 -35.43 -13.27 -19.18
C LEU A 7 -34.34 -12.27 -19.55
N ILE A 8 -34.53 -11.01 -19.17
CA ILE A 8 -33.50 -9.97 -19.25
C ILE A 8 -32.50 -10.26 -18.14
N VAL A 9 -31.38 -10.87 -18.49
CA VAL A 9 -30.23 -11.07 -17.59
C VAL A 9 -29.49 -9.74 -17.48
N LEU A 10 -29.84 -8.97 -16.45
CA LEU A 10 -29.15 -7.74 -16.06
C LEU A 10 -27.85 -8.15 -15.34
N ILE A 11 -26.74 -8.23 -16.07
CA ILE A 11 -25.41 -8.42 -15.48
C ILE A 11 -25.01 -7.08 -14.85
N VAL A 12 -25.27 -6.93 -13.57
CA VAL A 12 -24.70 -5.84 -12.76
C VAL A 12 -23.23 -6.16 -12.57
N VAL A 13 -22.35 -5.53 -13.35
CA VAL A 13 -20.90 -5.58 -13.13
C VAL A 13 -20.62 -4.73 -11.90
N ALA A 14 -20.68 -5.35 -10.72
CA ALA A 14 -20.13 -4.74 -9.52
C ALA A 14 -18.63 -4.56 -9.75
N SER A 15 -18.16 -3.32 -9.85
CA SER A 15 -16.73 -2.99 -9.82
C SER A 15 -16.17 -3.43 -8.48
N GLN A 16 -15.71 -4.67 -8.39
CA GLN A 16 -15.12 -5.19 -7.17
C GLN A 16 -13.77 -4.50 -7.01
N VAL A 17 -13.68 -3.60 -6.04
CA VAL A 17 -12.41 -3.05 -5.59
C VAL A 17 -11.66 -4.22 -4.96
N PHE A 18 -10.63 -4.71 -5.64
CA PHE A 18 -9.78 -5.77 -5.12
C PHE A 18 -8.71 -5.13 -4.24
N GLU A 19 -8.86 -5.27 -2.93
CA GLU A 19 -7.78 -5.00 -1.99
C GLU A 19 -6.97 -6.29 -1.84
N THR A 20 -5.69 -6.24 -2.19
CA THR A 20 -4.76 -7.35 -1.97
C THR A 20 -3.81 -7.02 -0.83
N TYR A 21 -3.46 -8.09 -0.11
CA TYR A 21 -2.28 -8.15 0.74
C TYR A 21 -1.28 -8.99 -0.07
N GLY A 22 -0.25 -8.36 -0.59
CA GLY A 22 0.93 -9.10 -1.01
C GLY A 22 1.51 -9.90 0.16
N SER A 23 2.37 -10.85 -0.16
CA SER A 23 3.12 -11.63 0.83
C SER A 23 4.52 -11.06 1.06
N GLY A 24 4.86 -9.94 0.42
CA GLY A 24 6.18 -9.35 0.48
C GLY A 24 6.25 -8.12 1.37
N GLY A 25 7.43 -7.54 1.42
CA GLY A 25 7.71 -6.42 2.30
C GLY A 25 9.20 -6.31 2.55
N GLY A 26 9.56 -5.68 3.66
CA GLY A 26 10.95 -5.58 4.08
C GLY A 26 11.12 -4.74 5.33
N SER A 27 12.34 -4.25 5.50
CA SER A 27 12.68 -3.31 6.55
C SER A 27 13.15 -2.00 5.92
N CYS A 28 12.83 -0.89 6.59
CA CYS A 28 13.20 0.45 6.17
C CYS A 28 13.71 1.26 7.35
N TYR A 29 14.60 2.22 7.08
CA TYR A 29 15.06 3.15 8.10
C TYR A 29 14.32 4.49 7.96
N ALA A 30 13.58 4.85 9.02
CA ALA A 30 12.97 6.15 9.16
C ALA A 30 13.99 7.12 9.77
N ALA A 31 14.56 8.00 8.95
CA ALA A 31 15.59 8.91 9.41
C ALA A 31 15.02 10.05 10.28
N PRO A 32 15.79 10.60 11.24
CA PRO A 32 15.31 11.66 12.13
C PRO A 32 15.10 12.97 11.38
N ASN A 33 13.87 13.49 11.36
CA ASN A 33 13.47 14.79 10.83
C ASN A 33 13.55 14.97 9.30
N PHE A 34 14.03 13.98 8.55
CA PHE A 34 14.04 13.97 7.08
C PHE A 34 13.59 12.61 6.52
N TRP A 35 13.24 12.58 5.23
CA TRP A 35 12.88 11.33 4.55
C TRP A 35 14.12 10.45 4.38
N GLY A 36 14.04 9.23 4.92
CA GLY A 36 15.07 8.21 4.75
C GLY A 36 15.15 7.68 3.31
N PRO A 37 16.06 6.70 3.07
CA PRO A 37 16.21 6.09 1.75
C PRO A 37 14.94 5.35 1.32
N GLU A 38 14.81 5.14 0.01
CA GLU A 38 13.77 4.27 -0.53
C GLU A 38 14.06 2.80 -0.22
N CYS A 39 13.05 2.09 0.25
CA CYS A 39 13.10 0.69 0.61
C CYS A 39 12.17 -0.07 -0.32
N SER A 40 12.72 -0.95 -1.14
CA SER A 40 11.97 -1.77 -2.09
C SER A 40 11.53 -3.08 -1.45
N SER A 41 10.37 -3.58 -1.87
CA SER A 41 9.88 -4.90 -1.46
C SER A 41 10.76 -6.03 -2.00
N SER A 42 10.74 -7.16 -1.31
CA SER A 42 11.29 -8.43 -1.82
C SER A 42 10.51 -9.03 -2.99
N THR A 43 9.26 -8.59 -3.24
CA THR A 43 8.39 -9.14 -4.30
C THR A 43 7.82 -8.04 -5.17
N SER A 44 7.47 -8.39 -6.42
CA SER A 44 6.72 -7.51 -7.32
C SER A 44 5.25 -7.89 -7.37
N ILE A 45 4.39 -6.93 -7.69
CA ILE A 45 2.96 -7.14 -7.85
C ILE A 45 2.56 -6.98 -9.30
N PHE A 46 1.77 -7.94 -9.77
CA PHE A 46 1.07 -7.91 -11.05
C PHE A 46 -0.34 -7.36 -10.80
N GLY A 47 -0.56 -6.13 -11.21
CA GLY A 47 -1.78 -5.39 -10.99
C GLY A 47 -2.79 -5.50 -12.13
N THR A 48 -4.06 -5.30 -11.80
CA THR A 48 -5.17 -5.19 -12.74
C THR A 48 -5.94 -3.89 -12.49
N HIS A 49 -6.88 -3.54 -13.38
CA HIS A 49 -7.65 -2.31 -13.24
C HIS A 49 -8.41 -2.27 -11.90
N GLY A 50 -8.21 -1.21 -11.11
CA GLY A 50 -8.85 -1.04 -9.80
C GLY A 50 -8.20 -1.82 -8.66
N LEU A 51 -7.05 -2.47 -8.88
CA LEU A 51 -6.30 -3.11 -7.79
C LEU A 51 -5.78 -2.07 -6.81
N ARG A 52 -5.97 -2.34 -5.52
CA ARG A 52 -5.42 -1.57 -4.40
C ARG A 52 -4.55 -2.46 -3.53
N ILE A 53 -3.51 -1.89 -2.95
CA ILE A 53 -2.57 -2.60 -2.09
C ILE A 53 -2.63 -2.00 -0.69
N ARG A 54 -2.76 -2.86 0.32
CA ARG A 54 -2.74 -2.45 1.72
C ARG A 54 -1.37 -2.64 2.34
N TYR A 55 -0.67 -1.53 2.53
CA TYR A 55 0.58 -1.48 3.26
C TYR A 55 0.31 -1.54 4.77
N SER A 56 1.15 -2.27 5.49
CA SER A 56 1.15 -2.34 6.95
C SER A 56 2.56 -2.10 7.47
N MET A 57 2.68 -1.18 8.42
CA MET A 57 3.93 -0.71 8.99
C MET A 57 3.96 -1.04 10.47
N THR A 58 5.10 -1.54 10.95
CA THR A 58 5.42 -1.79 12.35
C THR A 58 6.72 -1.08 12.70
N ILE A 59 6.69 -0.25 13.73
CA ILE A 59 7.83 0.55 14.18
C ILE A 59 8.56 -0.25 15.26
N ASN A 60 9.77 -0.70 14.96
CA ASN A 60 10.55 -1.62 15.81
C ASN A 60 11.63 -0.92 16.63
N GLY A 61 11.62 0.41 16.73
CA GLY A 61 12.71 1.13 17.39
C GLY A 61 12.29 2.48 17.95
N ASN A 62 12.92 2.82 19.08
CA ASN A 62 12.93 4.14 19.70
C ASN A 62 11.53 4.65 20.12
N ALA A 63 11.09 4.20 21.30
CA ALA A 63 9.82 4.58 21.90
C ALA A 63 9.64 6.10 21.93
N GLY A 64 8.45 6.57 21.56
CA GLY A 64 8.13 8.01 21.43
C GLY A 64 8.49 8.63 20.09
N THR A 65 9.07 7.87 19.15
CA THR A 65 9.26 8.35 17.77
C THR A 65 7.94 8.27 17.02
N LEU A 66 7.50 9.38 16.44
CA LEU A 66 6.46 9.41 15.42
C LEU A 66 7.10 9.07 14.07
N VAL A 67 6.61 8.03 13.41
CA VAL A 67 7.08 7.65 12.07
C VAL A 67 6.00 7.94 11.05
N CYS A 68 6.34 8.71 10.02
CA CYS A 68 5.52 8.94 8.84
C CYS A 68 6.10 8.16 7.66
N CYS A 69 5.27 7.54 6.83
CA CYS A 69 5.72 6.81 5.65
C CYS A 69 4.98 7.26 4.38
N GLU A 70 5.68 7.20 3.26
CA GLU A 70 5.10 7.34 1.91
C GLU A 70 5.30 6.03 1.15
N GLY A 71 4.29 5.65 0.36
CA GLY A 71 4.32 4.47 -0.51
C GLY A 71 4.31 4.87 -1.98
N TYR A 72 5.08 4.15 -2.80
CA TYR A 72 5.17 4.39 -4.24
C TYR A 72 3.95 3.81 -4.95
N SER A 73 3.24 4.64 -5.73
CA SER A 73 2.24 4.19 -6.68
C SER A 73 2.87 4.11 -8.07
N ALA A 74 2.87 2.90 -8.64
CA ALA A 74 3.34 2.68 -10.00
C ALA A 74 2.39 3.24 -11.07
N GLY A 75 1.12 3.52 -10.71
CA GLY A 75 0.13 4.08 -11.64
C GLY A 75 0.46 5.52 -12.07
N ASP A 76 1.02 6.33 -11.18
CA ASP A 76 1.40 7.72 -11.46
C ASP A 76 2.90 8.02 -11.26
N GLY A 77 3.67 7.02 -10.82
CA GLY A 77 5.12 7.12 -10.62
C GLY A 77 5.51 8.02 -9.43
N ARG A 78 4.64 8.17 -8.44
CA ARG A 78 4.84 9.09 -7.30
C ARG A 78 4.71 8.40 -5.96
N PHE A 79 5.29 9.04 -4.96
CA PHE A 79 5.11 8.67 -3.57
C PHE A 79 3.88 9.36 -2.99
N HIS A 80 3.06 8.60 -2.27
CA HIS A 80 1.84 9.05 -1.63
C HIS A 80 1.94 8.85 -0.12
N SER A 81 1.45 9.82 0.65
CA SER A 81 1.40 9.72 2.11
C SER A 81 0.57 8.51 2.55
N MET A 82 1.13 7.73 3.47
CA MET A 82 0.45 6.62 4.15
C MET A 82 0.13 6.95 5.61
N GLY A 83 0.34 8.21 6.02
CA GLY A 83 0.12 8.67 7.38
C GLY A 83 1.32 8.43 8.31
N CYS A 84 1.07 8.64 9.61
CA CYS A 84 2.06 8.52 10.66
C CYS A 84 1.53 7.74 11.87
N GLY A 85 2.43 7.10 12.62
CA GLY A 85 2.08 6.37 13.85
C GLY A 85 3.28 6.21 14.78
N HIS A 86 3.01 5.70 15.99
CA HIS A 86 4.04 5.41 17.01
C HIS A 86 4.35 3.91 17.14
N ASP A 87 3.37 3.04 16.87
CA ASP A 87 3.53 1.59 17.00
C ASP A 87 3.33 0.88 15.65
N SER A 88 2.10 0.86 15.15
CA SER A 88 1.77 0.28 13.85
C SER A 88 0.64 1.05 13.19
N PHE A 89 0.64 1.04 11.86
CA PHE A 89 -0.41 1.65 11.06
C PHE A 89 -0.48 0.99 9.69
N SER A 90 -1.64 1.10 9.04
CA SER A 90 -1.84 0.59 7.69
C SER A 90 -2.45 1.67 6.79
N TRP A 91 -2.16 1.56 5.50
CA TRP A 91 -2.76 2.43 4.50
C TRP A 91 -2.95 1.69 3.19
N THR A 92 -4.01 2.03 2.47
CA THR A 92 -4.32 1.44 1.17
C THR A 92 -3.98 2.45 0.07
N LEU A 93 -3.17 2.02 -0.91
CA LEU A 93 -2.83 2.81 -2.08
C LEU A 93 -3.43 2.19 -3.35
N GLU A 94 -3.85 3.04 -4.27
CA GLU A 94 -4.20 2.63 -5.63
C GLU A 94 -2.94 2.09 -6.33
N TRP A 95 -3.06 0.89 -6.89
CA TRP A 95 -2.02 0.28 -7.70
C TRP A 95 -2.40 0.30 -9.17
N GLY A 96 -3.54 -0.29 -9.51
CA GLY A 96 -4.05 -0.35 -10.88
C GLY A 96 -3.32 -1.37 -11.78
N ASN A 97 -3.49 -1.22 -13.10
CA ASN A 97 -3.03 -2.18 -14.10
C ASN A 97 -1.55 -1.96 -14.47
N ASN A 98 -0.64 -2.39 -13.61
CA ASN A 98 0.81 -2.29 -13.83
C ASN A 98 1.56 -3.48 -13.22
N ILE A 99 2.83 -3.65 -13.59
CA ILE A 99 3.74 -4.61 -12.96
C ILE A 99 4.91 -3.82 -12.38
N ALA A 100 5.02 -3.77 -11.06
CA ALA A 100 6.09 -3.05 -10.39
C ALA A 100 6.43 -3.65 -9.02
N THR A 101 7.59 -3.27 -8.49
CA THR A 101 7.99 -3.59 -7.12
C THR A 101 7.54 -2.48 -6.18
N PRO A 102 6.70 -2.77 -5.18
CA PRO A 102 6.32 -1.81 -4.14
C PRO A 102 7.54 -1.21 -3.45
N LYS A 103 7.45 0.09 -3.12
CA LYS A 103 8.50 0.81 -2.41
C LYS A 103 7.89 1.71 -1.36
N ILE A 104 8.62 1.93 -0.28
CA ILE A 104 8.29 2.93 0.72
C ILE A 104 9.49 3.81 1.04
N LYS A 105 9.25 4.96 1.65
CA LYS A 105 10.27 5.71 2.38
C LYS A 105 9.62 6.29 3.64
N CYS A 106 10.39 6.40 4.71
CA CYS A 106 9.86 6.83 6.01
C CYS A 106 10.71 7.92 6.64
N LYS A 107 10.08 8.70 7.52
CA LYS A 107 10.67 9.77 8.32
C LYS A 107 10.28 9.56 9.77
N GLY A 108 11.24 9.62 10.69
CA GLY A 108 11.02 9.60 12.13
C GLY A 108 11.07 11.01 12.72
N THR A 109 10.38 11.25 13.83
CA THR A 109 10.43 12.51 14.59
C THR A 109 10.20 12.24 16.08
N PRO A 110 11.05 12.73 17.00
CA PRO A 110 12.28 13.50 16.75
C PRO A 110 13.48 12.62 16.38
N PHE A 111 13.42 11.31 16.67
CA PHE A 111 14.51 10.37 16.44
C PHE A 111 14.29 9.52 15.18
N GLY A 112 15.29 8.72 14.83
CA GLY A 112 15.15 7.69 13.81
C GLY A 112 14.62 6.38 14.39
N ALA A 113 14.00 5.56 13.54
CA ALA A 113 13.45 4.27 13.90
C ALA A 113 13.59 3.27 12.74
N THR A 114 13.64 1.98 13.07
CA THR A 114 13.52 0.90 12.09
C THR A 114 12.04 0.57 11.90
N VAL A 115 11.62 0.44 10.66
CA VAL A 115 10.25 0.11 10.27
C VAL A 115 10.26 -1.23 9.55
N SER A 116 9.53 -2.21 10.06
CA SER A 116 9.15 -3.38 9.25
C SER A 116 7.87 -3.05 8.52
N TRP A 117 7.76 -3.50 7.28
CA TRP A 117 6.55 -3.27 6.50
C TRP A 117 6.22 -4.48 5.64
N SER A 118 4.93 -4.67 5.41
CA SER A 118 4.37 -5.59 4.43
C SER A 118 3.35 -4.86 3.60
N HIS A 119 2.93 -5.49 2.51
CA HIS A 119 1.97 -4.94 1.58
C HIS A 119 1.23 -6.10 0.95
#